data_AF-T1BTL4-F1
#
_entry.id   AF-T1BTL4-F1
#
_cell.length_a   1.000
_cell.length_b   1.000
_cell.length_c   1.000
_cell.angle_alpha   90.00
_cell.angle_beta   90.00
_cell.angle_gamma   90.00
#
_symmetry.space_group_name_H-M   'P 1'
#
loop_
_entity.id
_entity.type
_entity.pdbx_description
1 polymer ?
#
loop_
_entity_poly.entity_id
_entity_poly.type
_entity_poly.pdbx_seq_one_letter_code
_entity_poly.pdbx_strand_id
1 'polypeptide(L)'
;YNDVHGHAQGDAMLRKLAQFLRAACRSQDTVVRLGGDEFVLVLPDTSEGVLRDIARRLELRSEAELGFAVSAGWAMRQGEESFDA
;
A
#
# COMPACT_ATOMS: atom_id res chain seq x y z
N TYR A 1 9.07 -1.27 23.20
CA TYR A 1 8.18 -0.19 22.74
C TYR A 1 6.69 -0.58 22.81
N ASN A 2 6.29 -1.75 23.33
CA ASN A 2 4.93 -2.28 23.08
C ASN A 2 4.02 -2.64 24.27
N ASP A 3 4.30 -2.29 25.53
CA ASP A 3 3.51 -2.88 26.64
C ASP A 3 2.63 -1.91 27.45
N VAL A 4 2.67 -0.59 27.21
CA VAL A 4 1.87 0.37 28.01
C VAL A 4 1.08 1.38 27.16
N HIS A 5 1.49 1.64 25.91
CA HIS A 5 0.79 2.52 24.96
C HIS A 5 0.66 1.94 23.53
N GLY A 6 1.15 0.72 23.29
CA GLY A 6 1.67 0.28 21.99
C GLY A 6 0.69 -0.28 20.96
N HIS A 7 -0.38 -0.98 21.36
CA HIS A 7 -1.29 -1.61 20.39
C HIS A 7 -2.32 -0.65 19.80
N ALA A 8 -2.94 0.19 20.63
CA ALA A 8 -4.02 1.07 20.15
C ALA A 8 -3.50 2.15 19.19
N GLN A 9 -2.29 2.68 19.46
CA GLN A 9 -1.67 3.68 18.59
C GLN A 9 -1.14 3.05 17.29
N GLY A 10 -0.57 1.84 17.37
CA GLY A 10 -0.21 1.04 16.20
C GLY A 10 -1.43 0.72 15.33
N ASP A 11 -2.53 0.26 15.94
CA ASP A 11 -3.78 -0.01 15.23
C ASP A 11 -4.35 1.24 14.56
N ALA A 12 -4.30 2.40 15.22
CA ALA A 12 -4.75 3.65 14.63
C ALA A 12 -3.89 4.04 13.42
N MET A 13 -2.56 3.89 13.51
CA MET A 13 -1.63 4.09 12.40
C MET A 13 -1.95 3.16 11.23
N LEU A 14 -2.16 1.87 11.50
CA LEU A 14 -2.46 0.86 10.49
C LEU A 14 -3.80 1.11 9.81
N ARG A 15 -4.83 1.54 10.55
CA ARG A 15 -6.12 1.96 9.98
C ARG A 15 -5.97 3.18 9.10
N LYS A 16 -5.17 4.17 9.52
CA LYS A 16 -4.89 5.39 8.75
C LYS A 16 -4.16 5.07 7.45
N LEU A 17 -3.14 4.21 7.51
CA LEU A 17 -2.42 3.72 6.33
C LEU A 17 -3.38 2.97 5.38
N ALA A 18 -4.20 2.06 5.89
CA ALA A 18 -5.17 1.34 5.06
C ALA A 18 -6.18 2.28 4.36
N GLN A 19 -6.66 3.32 5.05
CA GLN A 19 -7.56 4.32 4.47
C GLN A 19 -6.86 5.16 3.40
N PHE A 20 -5.63 5.60 3.67
CA PHE A 20 -4.80 6.34 2.71
C PHE A 20 -4.54 5.53 1.43
N LEU A 21 -4.15 4.26 1.57
CA LEU A 21 -3.93 3.36 0.44
C LEU A 21 -5.22 3.13 -0.35
N ARG A 22 -6.35 2.89 0.33
CA ARG A 22 -7.65 2.73 -0.34
C ARG A 22 -8.08 3.98 -1.10
N ALA A 23 -7.84 5.18 -0.55
CA ALA A 23 -8.16 6.44 -1.22
C ALA A 23 -7.29 6.70 -2.46
N ALA A 24 -6.15 6.00 -2.59
CA ALA A 24 -5.29 6.08 -3.76
C ALA A 24 -5.64 5.07 -4.86
N CYS A 25 -6.50 4.09 -4.55
CA CYS A 25 -6.90 2.97 -5.40
C CYS A 25 -8.25 3.21 -6.10
N ARG A 26 -8.45 2.56 -7.25
CA ARG A 26 -9.73 2.44 -7.95
C ARG A 26 -10.58 1.36 -7.27
N SER A 27 -11.86 1.29 -7.63
CA SER A 27 -12.79 0.28 -7.08
C SER A 27 -12.40 -1.17 -7.38
N GLN A 28 -11.71 -1.42 -8.51
CA GLN A 28 -11.23 -2.75 -8.92
C GLN A 28 -9.87 -3.11 -8.30
N ASP A 29 -9.16 -2.13 -7.74
CA ASP A 29 -7.87 -2.34 -7.12
C ASP A 29 -8.07 -2.91 -5.72
N THR A 30 -7.15 -3.78 -5.29
CA THR A 30 -7.25 -4.44 -3.98
C THR A 30 -6.10 -4.02 -3.08
N VAL A 31 -6.42 -3.59 -1.86
CA VAL A 31 -5.43 -3.32 -0.80
C VAL A 31 -5.46 -4.47 0.20
N VAL A 32 -4.32 -5.15 0.35
CA VAL A 32 -4.13 -6.29 1.25
C VAL A 32 -3.09 -5.92 2.30
N ARG A 33 -3.33 -6.27 3.57
CA ARG A 33 -2.30 -6.22 4.63
C ARG A 33 -1.66 -7.60 4.74
N LEU A 34 -0.35 -7.69 4.52
CA LEU A 34 0.38 -8.97 4.64
C LEU A 34 0.64 -9.33 6.11
N GLY A 35 0.99 -8.33 6.91
CA GLY A 35 1.37 -8.48 8.31
C GLY A 35 2.08 -7.22 8.79
N GLY A 36 2.18 -7.00 10.09
CA GLY A 36 2.86 -5.80 10.62
C GLY A 36 2.31 -4.51 10.01
N ASP A 37 3.19 -3.70 9.43
CA ASP A 37 2.94 -2.48 8.66
C ASP A 37 3.10 -2.67 7.13
N GLU A 38 3.18 -3.90 6.66
CA GLU A 38 3.36 -4.24 5.24
C GLU A 38 2.00 -4.40 4.52
N PHE A 39 1.87 -3.71 3.39
CA PHE A 39 0.68 -3.71 2.54
C PHE A 39 1.04 -3.99 1.08
N VAL A 40 0.12 -4.65 0.37
CA VAL A 40 0.20 -4.92 -1.06
C VAL A 40 -1.00 -4.30 -1.75
N LEU A 41 -0.72 -3.60 -2.86
CA LEU A 41 -1.73 -3.10 -3.78
C LEU A 41 -1.71 -3.98 -5.03
N VAL A 42 -2.84 -4.63 -5.31
CA VAL A 42 -3.06 -5.36 -6.56
C VAL A 42 -3.81 -4.42 -7.50
N LEU A 43 -3.20 -4.11 -8.65
CA LEU A 43 -3.70 -3.12 -9.62
C LEU A 43 -4.00 -3.80 -10.97
N PRO A 44 -5.17 -4.44 -11.16
CA PRO A 44 -5.54 -5.06 -12.43
C PRO A 44 -5.60 -4.03 -13.56
N ASP A 45 -5.29 -4.48 -14.79
CA ASP A 45 -5.39 -3.67 -16.00
C ASP A 45 -4.69 -2.29 -15.91
N THR A 46 -3.58 -2.25 -15.18
CA THR A 46 -2.82 -1.03 -14.94
C THR A 46 -1.53 -1.04 -15.74
N SER A 47 -1.30 0.02 -16.52
CA SER A 47 -0.04 0.23 -17.25
C SER A 47 1.10 0.62 -16.32
N GLU A 48 2.34 0.37 -16.73
CA GLU A 48 3.54 0.74 -15.96
C GLU A 48 3.61 2.23 -15.58
N GLY A 49 3.26 3.13 -16.50
CA GLY A 49 3.26 4.57 -16.22
C GLY A 49 2.32 4.93 -15.08
N VAL A 50 1.07 4.45 -15.14
CA VAL A 50 0.09 4.63 -14.07
C VAL A 50 0.56 4.02 -12.75
N LEU A 51 1.16 2.83 -12.78
CA LEU A 51 1.66 2.18 -11.57
C LEU A 51 2.78 3.01 -10.91
N ARG A 52 3.72 3.54 -11.71
CA ARG A 52 4.80 4.41 -11.24
C ARG A 52 4.25 5.71 -10.65
N ASP A 53 3.24 6.29 -11.27
CA ASP A 53 2.57 7.50 -10.77
C ASP A 53 1.86 7.26 -9.44
N ILE A 54 1.21 6.10 -9.28
CA ILE A 54 0.60 5.70 -8.01
C ILE A 54 1.68 5.54 -6.93
N ALA A 55 2.74 4.76 -7.20
CA ALA A 55 3.83 4.54 -6.24
C ALA A 55 4.44 5.88 -5.78
N ARG A 56 4.83 6.74 -6.73
CA ARG A 56 5.40 8.05 -6.44
C ARG A 56 4.46 8.95 -5.63
N ARG A 57 3.17 8.95 -5.97
CA ARG A 57 2.16 9.75 -5.26
C ARG A 57 1.98 9.30 -3.81
N LEU A 58 2.04 7.99 -3.56
CA LEU A 58 1.96 7.43 -2.21
C LEU A 58 3.15 7.87 -1.37
N GLU A 59 4.37 7.74 -1.90
CA GLU A 59 5.59 8.15 -1.20
C GLU A 59 5.56 9.65 -0.86
N LEU A 60 5.29 10.51 -1.85
CA LEU A 60 5.29 11.97 -1.68
C LEU A 60 4.22 12.49 -0.72
N ARG A 61 3.05 11.85 -0.65
CA ARG A 61 1.92 12.31 0.20
C ARG A 61 1.93 11.69 1.59
N SER A 62 2.66 10.59 1.79
CA SER A 62 2.65 9.83 3.04
C SER A 62 3.04 10.68 4.24
N GLU A 63 4.15 11.43 4.18
CA GLU A 63 4.57 12.26 5.32
C GLU A 63 3.53 13.32 5.69
N ALA A 64 2.97 14.01 4.69
CA ALA A 64 2.00 15.07 4.90
C ALA A 64 0.65 14.56 5.44
N GLU A 65 0.20 13.39 5.00
CA GLU A 65 -1.12 12.87 5.35
C GLU A 65 -1.09 11.89 6.51
N LEU A 66 -0.04 11.08 6.61
CA LEU A 66 0.10 10.05 7.62
C LEU A 66 0.93 10.53 8.81
N GLY A 67 1.91 11.40 8.60
CA GLY A 67 2.90 11.82 9.60
C GLY A 67 4.17 10.94 9.62
N PHE A 68 4.33 10.07 8.62
CA PHE A 68 5.49 9.21 8.43
C PHE A 68 5.66 8.87 6.95
N ALA A 69 6.91 8.60 6.54
CA ALA A 69 7.22 8.19 5.18
C ALA A 69 6.82 6.73 4.93
N VAL A 70 6.38 6.46 3.70
CA VAL A 70 6.15 5.12 3.16
C VAL A 70 7.09 4.89 1.98
N SER A 71 7.62 3.69 1.85
CA SER A 71 8.37 3.23 0.67
C SER A 71 7.51 2.28 -0.17
N ALA A 72 7.60 2.38 -1.50
CA ALA A 72 6.81 1.55 -2.41
C ALA A 72 7.69 0.84 -3.45
N GLY A 73 7.83 -0.49 -3.30
CA GLY A 73 8.33 -1.37 -4.36
C GLY A 73 7.19 -1.85 -5.25
N TRP A 74 7.47 -2.12 -6.53
CA TRP A 74 6.45 -2.60 -7.47
C TRP A 74 7.02 -3.61 -8.46
N ALA A 75 6.13 -4.46 -8.96
CA ALA A 75 6.38 -5.43 -10.02
C ALA A 75 5.16 -5.48 -10.93
N MET A 76 5.38 -5.80 -12.21
CA MET A 76 4.31 -6.00 -13.18
C MET A 76 4.44 -7.39 -13.79
N ARG A 77 3.31 -8.09 -13.89
CA ARG A 77 3.25 -9.35 -14.61
C ARG A 77 3.59 -9.12 -16.08
N GLN A 78 4.60 -9.83 -16.57
CA GLN A 78 4.86 -9.94 -18.01
C GLN A 78 4.11 -11.18 -18.54
N GLY A 79 3.54 -11.10 -19.74
CA GLY A 79 2.42 -11.93 -20.22
C GLY A 79 2.57 -13.46 -20.29
N GLU A 80 3.61 -14.05 -19.71
CA GLU A 80 3.90 -15.50 -19.77
C GLU A 80 4.02 -16.18 -18.38
N GLU A 81 3.67 -15.51 -17.28
CA GLU A 81 3.70 -16.15 -15.96
C GLU A 81 2.47 -17.07 -15.78
N SER A 82 2.71 -18.40 -15.78
CA SER A 82 1.68 -19.41 -15.48
C SER A 82 1.19 -19.29 -14.03
N PHE A 83 -0.10 -19.55 -13.82
CA PHE A 83 -0.75 -19.55 -12.50
C PHE A 83 -0.70 -20.92 -11.80
N ASP A 84 0.15 -21.85 -12.27
CA ASP A 84 0.22 -23.17 -11.67
C ASP A 84 0.84 -23.10 -10.26
N ALA A 85 0.01 -23.39 -9.27
CA ALA A 85 0.36 -23.68 -7.87
C ALA A 85 -0.01 -25.13 -7.54
#